data_AF-A0A833M583-F1
#
_entry.id   AF-A0A833M583-F1
#
_cell.length_a   1.000
_cell.length_b   1.000
_cell.length_c   1.000
_cell.angle_alpha   90.00
_cell.angle_beta   90.00
_cell.angle_gamma   90.00
#
_symmetry.space_group_name_H-M   'P 1'
#
loop_
_entity.id
_entity.type
_entity.pdbx_description
1 polymer ?
#
loop_
_entity_poly.entity_id
_entity_poly.type
_entity_poly.pdbx_seq_one_letter_code
_entity_poly.pdbx_strand_id
1 'polypeptide(L)'
;MKVSRLVFEAVAVAFLVLAPAVTLQAQATDEWRSWNRPVEPFRIAANLWYVGASDITSYLITTGAGHAIVDGGFPETAPQILANVRKLGFEPGDVKLLLASHAHFDHAGGLAELARATGAIVVASAEEAPALERGGRDDFAWGDTLTFPPVTVGRRVADGETIPLGGVSIVAHLTPGHTRGCTSWSLALGEAEPRLHALLMCSVTAPGYRLVGNEKWPGIVEAYEATFGKLATLPCDVFLSNHGFVFDLEGKRRRAAMGLGVARGPAAGGPANPFVDRAGCRAYLEEAEKRFRAELAKQREESAQRP
;
A
#
# COMPACT_ATOMS: atom_id res chain seq x y z
N MET A 1 74.99 -22.32 13.01
CA MET A 1 74.49 -21.78 11.72
C MET A 1 73.06 -22.26 11.52
N LYS A 2 72.09 -21.32 11.53
CA LYS A 2 70.72 -21.45 10.96
C LYS A 2 69.80 -22.54 11.58
N VAL A 3 68.51 -22.38 11.88
CA VAL A 3 67.49 -21.32 11.79
C VAL A 3 66.38 -21.72 12.79
N SER A 4 65.72 -20.71 13.35
CA SER A 4 64.54 -20.64 14.20
C SER A 4 63.46 -21.74 14.15
N ARG A 5 62.77 -21.94 15.28
CA ARG A 5 61.29 -21.92 15.32
C ARG A 5 60.81 -21.41 16.70
N LEU A 6 60.35 -20.15 16.73
CA LEU A 6 59.52 -19.62 17.81
C LEU A 6 58.17 -20.34 17.76
N VAL A 7 57.70 -20.81 18.92
CA VAL A 7 56.31 -21.19 19.13
C VAL A 7 55.63 -19.96 19.73
N PHE A 8 54.79 -19.30 18.93
CA PHE A 8 53.86 -18.28 19.41
C PHE A 8 52.54 -19.01 19.71
N GLU A 9 52.16 -19.10 20.99
CA GLU A 9 50.80 -19.46 21.37
C GLU A 9 49.89 -18.26 21.08
N ALA A 10 49.05 -18.38 20.06
CA ALA A 10 47.99 -17.42 19.78
C ALA A 10 46.78 -17.74 20.66
N VAL A 11 46.53 -16.91 21.67
CA VAL A 11 45.28 -16.89 22.43
C VAL A 11 44.15 -16.42 21.50
N ALA A 12 43.27 -17.33 21.10
CA ALA A 12 42.06 -16.98 20.36
C ALA A 12 41.04 -16.35 21.30
N VAL A 13 40.98 -15.02 21.33
CA VAL A 13 39.87 -14.29 21.96
C VAL A 13 38.70 -14.30 20.97
N ALA A 14 37.74 -15.18 21.20
CA ALA A 14 36.48 -15.18 20.48
C ALA A 14 35.66 -13.96 20.91
N PHE A 15 35.65 -12.91 20.09
CA PHE A 15 34.67 -11.82 20.22
C PHE A 15 33.31 -12.34 19.77
N LEU A 16 32.50 -12.75 20.75
CA LEU A 16 31.06 -12.91 20.55
C LEU A 16 30.47 -11.52 20.34
N VAL A 17 30.31 -11.12 19.08
CA VAL A 17 29.51 -9.95 18.71
C VAL A 17 28.05 -10.32 18.95
N LEU A 18 27.55 -10.03 20.15
CA LEU A 18 26.11 -9.93 20.39
C LEU A 18 25.63 -8.71 19.59
N ALA A 19 25.15 -8.95 18.37
CA ALA A 19 24.31 -7.98 17.69
C ALA A 19 23.07 -7.76 18.57
N PRO A 20 22.68 -6.50 18.86
CA PRO A 20 21.42 -6.27 19.52
C PRO A 20 20.34 -6.68 18.53
N ALA A 21 19.68 -7.81 18.82
CA ALA A 21 18.39 -8.10 18.22
C ALA A 21 17.48 -6.93 18.63
N VAL A 22 17.27 -5.98 17.72
CA VAL A 22 16.27 -4.94 17.88
C VAL A 22 14.94 -5.68 17.94
N THR A 23 14.42 -5.88 19.15
CA THR A 23 13.11 -6.48 19.39
C THR A 23 12.05 -5.47 18.95
N LEU A 24 11.76 -5.45 17.65
CA LEU A 24 10.69 -4.65 17.04
C LEU A 24 9.28 -5.25 17.25
N GLN A 25 9.10 -6.14 18.24
CA GLN A 25 7.83 -6.84 18.50
C GLN A 25 6.95 -6.19 19.57
N ALA A 26 7.42 -5.14 20.27
CA ALA A 26 6.78 -4.69 21.51
C ALA A 26 5.66 -3.64 21.36
N GLN A 27 5.28 -3.22 20.14
CA GLN A 27 4.32 -2.12 19.94
C GLN A 27 3.06 -2.46 19.14
N ALA A 28 2.90 -3.67 18.61
CA ALA A 28 1.68 -4.03 17.88
C ALA A 28 0.52 -4.31 18.85
N THR A 29 -0.65 -3.71 18.63
CA THR A 29 -1.91 -4.12 19.28
C THR A 29 -2.35 -5.48 18.71
N ASP A 30 -3.28 -6.18 19.39
CA ASP A 30 -3.88 -7.40 18.83
C ASP A 30 -4.57 -7.14 17.49
N GLU A 31 -5.13 -5.94 17.33
CA GLU A 31 -5.73 -5.47 16.08
C GLU A 31 -4.68 -5.39 14.97
N TRP A 32 -3.56 -4.68 15.16
CA TRP A 32 -2.51 -4.59 14.14
C TRP A 32 -1.88 -5.95 13.80
N ARG A 33 -1.71 -6.81 14.81
CA ARG A 33 -1.30 -8.21 14.58
C ARG A 33 -2.31 -8.97 13.72
N SER A 34 -3.61 -8.71 13.89
CA SER A 34 -4.66 -9.35 13.11
C SER A 34 -4.66 -8.92 11.64
N TRP A 35 -4.16 -7.71 11.35
CA TRP A 35 -4.05 -7.17 9.99
C TRP A 35 -2.84 -7.71 9.22
N ASN A 36 -1.83 -8.20 9.92
CA ASN A 36 -0.56 -8.62 9.34
C ASN A 36 -0.32 -10.15 9.34
N ARG A 37 -1.38 -10.96 9.37
CA ARG A 37 -1.23 -12.42 9.31
C ARG A 37 -0.80 -12.84 7.89
N PRO A 38 0.11 -13.82 7.76
CA PRO A 38 0.52 -14.31 6.44
C PRO A 38 -0.66 -14.78 5.60
N VAL A 39 -0.63 -14.40 4.32
CA VAL A 39 -1.61 -14.80 3.32
C VAL A 39 -0.88 -15.42 2.14
N GLU A 40 -1.36 -16.58 1.70
CA GLU A 40 -0.93 -17.21 0.45
C GLU A 40 -1.16 -16.27 -0.73
N PRO A 41 -0.11 -15.96 -1.52
CA PRO A 41 -0.24 -15.02 -2.63
C PRO A 41 -1.06 -15.64 -3.75
N PHE A 42 -1.79 -14.80 -4.47
CA PHE A 42 -2.72 -15.28 -5.50
C PHE A 42 -2.86 -14.26 -6.63
N ARG A 43 -3.31 -14.76 -7.78
CA ARG A 43 -3.61 -13.93 -8.95
C ARG A 43 -4.93 -13.21 -8.76
N ILE A 44 -4.94 -11.89 -8.86
CA ILE A 44 -6.19 -11.10 -8.86
C ILE A 44 -6.79 -11.14 -10.27
N ALA A 45 -6.02 -10.69 -11.26
CA ALA A 45 -6.43 -10.67 -12.67
C ALA A 45 -5.22 -10.39 -13.57
N ALA A 46 -5.13 -11.05 -14.72
CA ALA A 46 -4.06 -10.82 -15.70
C ALA A 46 -2.68 -10.76 -15.02
N ASN A 47 -1.94 -9.67 -15.13
CA ASN A 47 -0.59 -9.53 -14.59
C ASN A 47 -0.54 -8.88 -13.19
N LEU A 48 -1.68 -8.77 -12.50
CA LEU A 48 -1.84 -8.23 -11.16
C LEU A 48 -2.04 -9.35 -10.12
N TRP A 49 -1.22 -9.33 -9.08
CA TRP A 49 -1.15 -10.34 -8.03
C TRP A 49 -1.28 -9.71 -6.65
N TYR A 50 -1.84 -10.46 -5.70
CA TYR A 50 -1.82 -10.12 -4.29
C TYR A 50 -0.61 -10.74 -3.60
N VAL A 51 0.15 -9.92 -2.88
CA VAL A 51 1.36 -10.34 -2.14
C VAL A 51 1.40 -9.80 -0.71
N GLY A 52 0.35 -9.13 -0.25
CA GLY A 52 0.23 -8.58 1.11
C GLY A 52 -0.14 -9.60 2.20
N ALA A 53 -0.68 -9.08 3.30
CA ALA A 53 -1.07 -9.83 4.49
C ALA A 53 -2.61 -9.98 4.59
N SER A 54 -3.16 -10.30 5.77
CA SER A 54 -4.59 -10.56 5.97
C SER A 54 -5.50 -9.36 5.75
N ASP A 55 -5.07 -8.17 6.16
CA ASP A 55 -5.81 -6.92 5.93
C ASP A 55 -4.92 -5.82 5.35
N ILE A 56 -3.65 -5.73 5.74
CA ILE A 56 -2.70 -4.84 5.09
C ILE A 56 -2.33 -5.40 3.72
N THR A 57 -2.76 -4.70 2.68
CA THR A 57 -2.56 -5.16 1.31
C THR A 57 -1.21 -4.76 0.73
N SER A 58 -0.77 -5.55 -0.25
CA SER A 58 0.32 -5.21 -1.15
C SER A 58 0.10 -5.95 -2.46
N TYR A 59 0.41 -5.28 -3.57
CA TYR A 59 0.09 -5.77 -4.91
C TYR A 59 1.34 -5.83 -5.77
N LEU A 60 1.52 -6.92 -6.52
CA LEU A 60 2.59 -7.07 -7.50
C LEU A 60 2.02 -6.93 -8.91
N ILE A 61 2.55 -5.98 -9.69
CA ILE A 61 2.25 -5.77 -11.11
C ILE A 61 3.44 -6.29 -11.92
N THR A 62 3.21 -7.34 -12.69
CA THR A 62 4.27 -8.06 -13.42
C THR A 62 4.29 -7.69 -14.90
N THR A 63 5.49 -7.57 -15.47
CA THR A 63 5.71 -7.18 -16.88
C THR A 63 7.01 -7.80 -17.37
N GLY A 64 7.21 -7.85 -18.69
CA GLY A 64 8.46 -8.33 -19.28
C GLY A 64 9.67 -7.41 -19.09
N ALA A 65 9.47 -6.17 -18.61
CA ALA A 65 10.54 -5.19 -18.37
C ALA A 65 10.86 -4.98 -16.87
N GLY A 66 10.32 -5.85 -16.01
CA GLY A 66 10.39 -5.74 -14.54
C GLY A 66 9.02 -5.53 -13.90
N HIS A 67 8.98 -5.38 -12.59
CA HIS A 67 7.75 -5.40 -11.79
C HIS A 67 7.58 -4.12 -10.98
N ALA A 68 6.36 -3.85 -10.55
CA ALA A 68 6.05 -2.84 -9.55
C ALA A 68 5.37 -3.49 -8.35
N ILE A 69 5.67 -3.01 -7.14
CA ILE A 69 4.89 -3.33 -5.94
C ILE A 69 4.13 -2.08 -5.51
N VAL A 70 2.86 -2.22 -5.13
CA VAL A 70 2.07 -1.15 -4.50
C VAL A 70 1.97 -1.46 -3.01
N ASP A 71 2.39 -0.51 -2.18
CA ASP A 71 2.52 -0.55 -0.73
C ASP A 71 3.44 -1.64 -0.15
N GLY A 72 4.09 -1.31 0.97
CA GLY A 72 5.05 -2.17 1.66
C GLY A 72 4.53 -2.78 2.96
N GLY A 73 3.34 -2.39 3.40
CA GLY A 73 2.79 -2.80 4.67
C GLY A 73 3.53 -2.24 5.89
N PHE A 74 3.43 -2.93 7.03
CA PHE A 74 4.29 -2.70 8.20
C PHE A 74 5.75 -3.07 7.91
N PRO A 75 6.73 -2.64 8.73
CA PRO A 75 8.11 -3.10 8.62
C PRO A 75 8.23 -4.64 8.57
N GLU A 76 7.46 -5.35 9.39
CA GLU A 76 7.41 -6.82 9.43
C GLU A 76 6.57 -7.46 8.30
N THR A 77 5.86 -6.68 7.50
CA THR A 77 5.17 -7.17 6.29
C THR A 77 6.13 -7.33 5.11
N ALA A 78 7.17 -6.49 5.01
CA ALA A 78 8.17 -6.55 3.94
C ALA A 78 8.78 -7.95 3.69
N PRO A 79 9.26 -8.71 4.71
CA PRO A 79 9.74 -10.07 4.48
C PRO A 79 8.66 -11.02 3.97
N GLN A 80 7.39 -10.84 4.37
CA GLN A 80 6.26 -11.63 3.87
C GLN A 80 5.99 -11.32 2.40
N ILE A 81 6.00 -10.03 2.01
CA ILE A 81 5.86 -9.61 0.61
C ILE A 81 6.96 -10.22 -0.26
N LEU A 82 8.23 -10.14 0.16
CA LEU A 82 9.35 -10.72 -0.58
C LEU A 82 9.25 -12.25 -0.69
N ALA A 83 8.78 -12.94 0.36
CA ALA A 83 8.51 -14.37 0.30
C ALA A 83 7.38 -14.71 -0.67
N ASN A 84 6.31 -13.92 -0.66
CA ASN A 84 5.16 -14.06 -1.54
C ASN A 84 5.53 -13.84 -3.02
N VAL A 85 6.34 -12.84 -3.33
CA VAL A 85 6.89 -12.60 -4.68
C VAL A 85 7.65 -13.83 -5.18
N ARG A 86 8.56 -14.38 -4.36
CA ARG A 86 9.30 -15.62 -4.70
C ARG A 86 8.40 -16.82 -4.87
N LYS A 87 7.38 -16.96 -4.02
CA LYS A 87 6.42 -18.08 -4.08
C LYS A 87 5.61 -18.09 -5.37
N LEU A 88 5.35 -16.92 -5.94
CA LEU A 88 4.73 -16.77 -7.26
C LEU A 88 5.72 -17.05 -8.43
N GLY A 89 6.99 -17.32 -8.15
CA GLY A 89 8.03 -17.58 -9.14
C GLY A 89 8.68 -16.32 -9.73
N PHE A 90 8.49 -15.16 -9.10
CA PHE A 90 9.13 -13.91 -9.50
C PHE A 90 10.37 -13.63 -8.65
N GLU A 91 11.38 -13.01 -9.24
CA GLU A 91 12.58 -12.60 -8.53
C GLU A 91 12.42 -11.19 -7.95
N PRO A 92 12.68 -10.97 -6.65
CA PRO A 92 12.59 -9.63 -6.06
C PRO A 92 13.49 -8.58 -6.75
N GLY A 93 14.63 -8.98 -7.32
CA GLY A 93 15.52 -8.08 -8.08
C GLY A 93 14.92 -7.56 -9.39
N ASP A 94 13.83 -8.18 -9.87
CA ASP A 94 13.09 -7.71 -11.04
C ASP A 94 12.06 -6.62 -10.70
N VAL A 95 11.81 -6.34 -9.42
CA VAL A 95 11.00 -5.19 -8.99
C VAL A 95 11.79 -3.91 -9.26
N LYS A 96 11.21 -3.00 -10.04
CA LYS A 96 11.81 -1.72 -10.44
C LYS A 96 11.18 -0.54 -9.73
N LEU A 97 9.90 -0.66 -9.36
CA LEU A 97 9.12 0.41 -8.74
C LEU A 97 8.45 -0.05 -7.45
N LEU A 98 8.46 0.80 -6.43
CA LEU A 98 7.64 0.69 -5.24
C LEU A 98 6.70 1.90 -5.20
N LEU A 99 5.41 1.66 -5.40
CA LEU A 99 4.39 2.70 -5.46
C LEU A 99 3.76 2.85 -4.07
N ALA A 100 3.90 4.02 -3.46
CA ALA A 100 3.26 4.30 -2.18
C ALA A 100 1.84 4.82 -2.40
N SER A 101 0.86 4.31 -1.65
CA SER A 101 -0.45 4.92 -1.54
C SER A 101 -0.37 6.15 -0.62
N HIS A 102 0.10 5.97 0.61
CA HIS A 102 0.31 7.05 1.58
C HIS A 102 1.36 6.67 2.65
N ALA A 103 1.74 7.65 3.47
CA ALA A 103 2.83 7.63 4.43
C ALA A 103 2.35 7.34 5.86
N HIS A 104 1.57 6.29 6.05
CA HIS A 104 1.33 5.70 7.37
C HIS A 104 2.09 4.39 7.54
N PHE A 105 2.45 4.09 8.79
CA PHE A 105 3.38 3.01 9.16
C PHE A 105 2.94 1.62 8.69
N ASP A 106 1.65 1.41 8.54
CA ASP A 106 0.99 0.19 8.11
C ASP A 106 0.97 0.00 6.59
N HIS A 107 1.40 0.98 5.80
CA HIS A 107 1.53 0.87 4.34
C HIS A 107 2.93 1.25 3.84
N ALA A 108 3.55 2.24 4.47
CA ALA A 108 4.88 2.74 4.11
C ALA A 108 6.01 2.07 4.91
N GLY A 109 5.70 1.39 6.03
CA GLY A 109 6.73 0.91 6.95
C GLY A 109 7.66 -0.13 6.37
N GLY A 110 7.17 -0.96 5.45
CA GLY A 110 7.97 -1.94 4.73
C GLY A 110 8.75 -1.37 3.53
N LEU A 111 8.51 -0.13 3.10
CA LEU A 111 9.09 0.40 1.86
C LEU A 111 10.61 0.52 1.91
N ALA A 112 11.20 0.89 3.05
CA ALA A 112 12.65 0.97 3.19
C ALA A 112 13.33 -0.40 3.04
N GLU A 113 12.73 -1.45 3.61
CA GLU A 113 13.20 -2.82 3.47
C GLU A 113 13.07 -3.31 2.03
N LEU A 114 11.90 -3.10 1.42
CA LEU A 114 11.66 -3.49 0.04
C LEU A 114 12.60 -2.79 -0.92
N ALA A 115 12.85 -1.48 -0.75
CA ALA A 115 13.76 -0.72 -1.58
C ALA A 115 15.18 -1.29 -1.48
N ARG A 116 15.64 -1.62 -0.26
CA ARG A 116 16.95 -2.23 -0.05
C ARG A 116 17.07 -3.63 -0.66
N ALA A 117 16.04 -4.45 -0.51
CA ALA A 117 16.06 -5.85 -0.96
C ALA A 117 15.92 -6.00 -2.48
N THR A 118 15.27 -5.03 -3.14
CA THR A 118 14.97 -5.10 -4.58
C THR A 118 15.83 -4.17 -5.43
N GLY A 119 16.34 -3.08 -4.86
CA GLY A 119 16.96 -1.98 -5.61
C GLY A 119 15.94 -1.11 -6.36
N ALA A 120 14.64 -1.31 -6.14
CA ALA A 120 13.57 -0.55 -6.77
C ALA A 120 13.55 0.91 -6.31
N ILE A 121 13.10 1.80 -7.20
CA ILE A 121 12.86 3.20 -6.84
C ILE A 121 11.49 3.35 -6.17
N VAL A 122 11.43 4.12 -5.09
CA VAL A 122 10.15 4.49 -4.48
C VAL A 122 9.52 5.64 -5.25
N VAL A 123 8.24 5.50 -5.55
CA VAL A 123 7.41 6.44 -6.26
C VAL A 123 6.25 6.87 -5.36
N ALA A 124 6.07 8.18 -5.20
CA ALA A 124 4.98 8.76 -4.42
C ALA A 124 4.58 10.12 -5.01
N SER A 125 3.44 10.68 -4.61
CA SER A 125 3.11 12.06 -4.98
C SER A 125 4.13 13.04 -4.40
N ALA A 126 4.22 14.23 -5.00
CA ALA A 126 5.10 15.29 -4.51
C ALA A 126 4.74 15.70 -3.07
N GLU A 127 3.46 15.71 -2.74
CA GLU A 127 2.89 16.04 -1.43
C GLU A 127 3.14 14.96 -0.37
N GLU A 128 3.19 13.67 -0.75
CA GLU A 128 3.40 12.57 0.19
C GLU A 128 4.88 12.32 0.49
N ALA A 129 5.74 12.57 -0.50
CA ALA A 129 7.15 12.24 -0.43
C ALA A 129 7.88 12.79 0.83
N PRO A 130 7.66 14.04 1.29
CA PRO A 130 8.28 14.51 2.51
C PRO A 130 7.91 13.69 3.76
N ALA A 131 6.69 13.15 3.84
CA ALA A 131 6.27 12.32 4.98
C ALA A 131 6.97 10.95 4.96
N LEU A 132 7.12 10.34 3.77
CA LEU A 132 7.90 9.11 3.59
C LEU A 132 9.38 9.32 3.94
N GLU A 133 9.97 10.42 3.50
CA GLU A 133 11.39 10.76 3.73
C GLU A 133 11.68 11.07 5.21
N ARG A 134 10.68 11.54 5.96
CA ARG A 134 10.77 11.73 7.42
C ARG A 134 10.32 10.52 8.24
N GLY A 135 9.88 9.43 7.60
CA GLY A 135 9.45 8.21 8.29
C GLY A 135 8.16 8.40 9.09
N GLY A 136 7.21 9.17 8.56
CA GLY A 136 5.90 9.43 9.19
C GLY A 136 5.93 10.49 10.31
N ARG A 137 7.08 11.13 10.56
CA ARG A 137 7.17 12.23 11.53
C ARG A 137 6.41 13.47 11.08
N ASP A 138 5.94 14.22 12.06
CA ASP A 138 5.09 15.40 11.90
C ASP A 138 3.78 15.09 11.15
N ASP A 139 3.20 13.90 11.35
CA ASP A 139 1.87 13.60 10.84
C ASP A 139 0.85 14.60 11.41
N PHE A 140 -0.08 15.07 10.57
CA PHE A 140 -0.99 16.16 10.93
C PHE A 140 -1.99 15.76 12.03
N ALA A 141 -2.31 14.46 12.15
CA ALA A 141 -3.27 13.92 13.11
C ALA A 141 -2.56 13.32 14.32
N TRP A 142 -1.43 12.65 14.10
CA TRP A 142 -0.79 11.80 15.11
C TRP A 142 0.63 12.19 15.49
N GLY A 143 1.20 13.23 14.88
CA GLY A 143 2.57 13.68 15.14
C GLY A 143 3.58 12.54 14.94
N ASP A 144 4.37 12.25 15.97
CA ASP A 144 5.46 11.25 15.94
C ASP A 144 5.07 9.91 16.58
N THR A 145 3.76 9.64 16.78
CA THR A 145 3.33 8.42 17.48
C THR A 145 3.35 7.16 16.62
N LEU A 146 3.26 7.30 15.29
CA LEU A 146 3.17 6.20 14.34
C LEU A 146 4.29 6.28 13.28
N THR A 147 5.54 6.42 13.74
CA THR A 147 6.69 6.51 12.85
C THR A 147 7.11 5.16 12.27
N PHE A 148 7.83 5.20 11.16
CA PHE A 148 8.36 4.03 10.47
C PHE A 148 9.75 4.32 9.87
N PRO A 149 10.51 3.31 9.39
CA PRO A 149 11.80 3.54 8.76
C PRO A 149 11.68 4.50 7.57
N PRO A 150 12.40 5.64 7.57
CA PRO A 150 12.32 6.61 6.48
C PRO A 150 12.82 6.00 5.18
N VAL A 151 12.25 6.44 4.05
CA VAL A 151 12.62 5.96 2.74
C VAL A 151 12.75 7.12 1.75
N THR A 152 13.79 7.08 0.91
CA THR A 152 14.02 8.09 -0.12
C THR A 152 13.06 7.89 -1.29
N VAL A 153 12.33 8.95 -1.64
CA VAL A 153 11.47 8.93 -2.84
C VAL A 153 12.32 9.26 -4.06
N GLY A 154 12.54 8.24 -4.91
CA GLY A 154 13.34 8.37 -6.14
C GLY A 154 12.59 8.98 -7.31
N ARG A 155 11.25 8.97 -7.28
CA ARG A 155 10.39 9.63 -8.26
C ARG A 155 9.15 10.23 -7.61
N ARG A 156 8.91 11.51 -7.86
CA ARG A 156 7.66 12.19 -7.47
C ARG A 156 6.73 12.23 -8.67
N VAL A 157 5.44 11.97 -8.46
CA VAL A 157 4.42 12.00 -9.52
C VAL A 157 3.37 13.07 -9.28
N ALA A 158 2.82 13.59 -10.37
CA ALA A 158 1.66 14.48 -10.36
C ALA A 158 0.35 13.71 -10.57
N ASP A 159 -0.77 14.39 -10.35
CA ASP A 159 -2.11 13.85 -10.61
C ASP A 159 -2.32 13.55 -12.10
N GLY A 160 -2.85 12.36 -12.39
CA GLY A 160 -3.04 11.86 -13.76
C GLY A 160 -1.76 11.41 -14.46
N GLU A 161 -0.59 11.49 -13.80
CA GLU A 161 0.66 11.07 -14.41
C GLU A 161 0.67 9.56 -14.67
N THR A 162 1.15 9.18 -15.86
CA THR A 162 1.28 7.78 -16.28
C THR A 162 2.73 7.31 -16.15
N ILE A 163 2.92 6.19 -15.48
CA ILE A 163 4.18 5.46 -15.37
C ILE A 163 4.13 4.25 -16.32
N PRO A 164 4.88 4.27 -17.43
CA PRO A 164 5.01 3.09 -18.28
C PRO A 164 5.95 2.06 -17.64
N LEU A 165 5.57 0.79 -17.69
CA LEU A 165 6.40 -0.34 -17.31
C LEU A 165 6.06 -1.55 -18.19
N GLY A 166 6.95 -1.93 -19.10
CA GLY A 166 6.81 -3.16 -19.91
C GLY A 166 5.44 -3.35 -20.60
N GLY A 167 4.88 -2.29 -21.18
CA GLY A 167 3.57 -2.31 -21.85
C GLY A 167 2.36 -2.04 -20.94
N VAL A 168 2.57 -1.95 -19.61
CA VAL A 168 1.56 -1.51 -18.65
C VAL A 168 1.67 -0.02 -18.41
N SER A 169 0.54 0.67 -18.40
CA SER A 169 0.42 2.06 -17.97
C SER A 169 -0.19 2.11 -16.57
N ILE A 170 0.60 2.52 -15.59
CA ILE A 170 0.13 2.73 -14.21
C ILE A 170 -0.12 4.22 -14.01
N VAL A 171 -1.34 4.60 -13.64
CA VAL A 171 -1.73 6.01 -13.51
C VAL A 171 -1.85 6.39 -12.03
N ALA A 172 -1.21 7.49 -11.65
CA ALA A 172 -1.35 8.10 -10.33
C ALA A 172 -2.59 8.99 -10.27
N HIS A 173 -3.42 8.81 -9.26
CA HIS A 173 -4.56 9.69 -8.97
C HIS A 173 -4.39 10.23 -7.56
N LEU A 174 -4.07 11.52 -7.44
CA LEU A 174 -3.99 12.18 -6.13
C LEU A 174 -5.40 12.23 -5.54
N THR A 175 -5.58 11.54 -4.42
CA THR A 175 -6.84 11.40 -3.68
C THR A 175 -6.60 11.81 -2.22
N PRO A 176 -6.21 13.08 -1.97
CA PRO A 176 -5.84 13.55 -0.64
C PRO A 176 -7.02 13.57 0.32
N GLY A 177 -6.74 13.51 1.61
CA GLY A 177 -7.73 13.57 2.68
C GLY A 177 -7.24 12.75 3.87
N HIS A 178 -7.05 11.45 3.66
CA HIS A 178 -6.46 10.58 4.68
C HIS A 178 -5.02 10.99 5.02
N THR A 179 -4.23 11.26 3.99
CA THR A 179 -2.98 12.03 4.08
C THR A 179 -2.98 13.11 3.00
N ARG A 180 -2.00 14.02 3.08
CA ARG A 180 -1.90 15.19 2.18
C ARG A 180 -1.66 14.81 0.72
N GLY A 181 -0.97 13.70 0.47
CA GLY A 181 -0.61 13.21 -0.85
C GLY A 181 -1.05 11.76 -1.09
N CYS A 182 -2.03 11.26 -0.34
CA CYS A 182 -2.66 9.95 -0.55
C CYS A 182 -2.96 9.77 -2.04
N THR A 183 -2.46 8.69 -2.63
CA THR A 183 -2.47 8.42 -4.07
C THR A 183 -3.12 7.08 -4.35
N SER A 184 -4.22 7.11 -5.10
CA SER A 184 -4.81 5.90 -5.67
C SER A 184 -4.09 5.56 -6.97
N TRP A 185 -3.91 4.27 -7.26
CA TRP A 185 -3.24 3.80 -8.46
C TRP A 185 -4.22 3.05 -9.36
N SER A 186 -4.17 3.26 -10.67
CA SER A 186 -5.01 2.50 -11.61
C SER A 186 -4.22 1.93 -12.78
N LEU A 187 -4.68 0.81 -13.32
CA LEU A 187 -4.12 0.20 -14.52
C LEU A 187 -5.18 -0.57 -15.31
N ALA A 188 -5.02 -0.61 -16.63
CA ALA A 188 -5.76 -1.51 -17.49
C ALA A 188 -5.13 -2.91 -17.44
N LEU A 189 -5.97 -3.94 -17.33
CA LEU A 189 -5.56 -5.33 -17.11
C LEU A 189 -5.71 -6.16 -18.39
N GLY A 190 -4.64 -6.87 -18.74
CA GLY A 190 -4.56 -7.73 -19.92
C GLY A 190 -4.32 -6.95 -21.22
N GLU A 191 -4.20 -7.69 -22.31
CA GLU A 191 -3.89 -7.14 -23.64
C GLU A 191 -5.10 -7.14 -24.59
N ALA A 192 -6.10 -7.98 -24.32
CA ALA A 192 -7.30 -8.10 -25.15
C ALA A 192 -8.35 -7.05 -24.74
N GLU A 193 -8.93 -6.37 -25.74
CA GLU A 193 -10.01 -5.41 -25.53
C GLU A 193 -11.40 -6.12 -25.50
N PRO A 194 -12.36 -5.60 -24.71
CA PRO A 194 -12.24 -4.46 -23.79
C PRO A 194 -11.46 -4.83 -22.52
N ARG A 195 -10.49 -3.99 -22.14
CA ARG A 195 -9.70 -4.18 -20.92
C ARG A 195 -10.49 -3.79 -19.65
N LEU A 196 -10.25 -4.54 -18.58
CA LEU A 196 -10.74 -4.21 -17.24
C LEU A 196 -9.80 -3.21 -16.56
N HIS A 197 -10.33 -2.23 -15.85
CA HIS A 197 -9.56 -1.26 -15.09
C HIS A 197 -9.53 -1.63 -13.61
N ALA A 198 -8.34 -1.89 -13.09
CA ALA A 198 -8.13 -2.01 -11.65
C ALA A 198 -7.93 -0.63 -11.04
N LEU A 199 -8.61 -0.40 -9.92
CA LEU A 199 -8.38 0.73 -9.04
C LEU A 199 -7.88 0.20 -7.70
N LEU A 200 -6.65 0.57 -7.34
CA LEU A 200 -6.02 0.36 -6.05
C LEU A 200 -6.20 1.66 -5.27
N MET A 201 -7.35 1.76 -4.60
CA MET A 201 -7.80 2.99 -3.98
C MET A 201 -7.06 3.27 -2.67
N CYS A 202 -6.55 4.49 -2.52
CA CYS A 202 -6.01 5.01 -1.26
C CYS A 202 -7.12 5.18 -0.22
N SER A 203 -6.75 5.35 1.05
CA SER A 203 -7.74 5.50 2.12
C SER A 203 -8.56 6.78 1.95
N VAL A 204 -9.87 6.64 2.13
CA VAL A 204 -10.84 7.76 2.23
C VAL A 204 -11.45 7.83 3.65
N THR A 205 -10.83 7.16 4.62
CA THR A 205 -11.28 7.18 6.01
C THR A 205 -10.74 8.43 6.72
N ALA A 206 -11.48 8.93 7.70
CA ALA A 206 -11.10 10.07 8.56
C ALA A 206 -11.07 9.64 10.04
N PRO A 207 -10.13 8.77 10.45
CA PRO A 207 -10.14 8.12 11.76
C PRO A 207 -9.84 9.10 12.90
N GLY A 208 -10.90 9.62 13.55
CA GLY A 208 -10.77 10.55 14.67
C GLY A 208 -10.19 11.91 14.28
N TYR A 209 -10.21 12.25 12.98
CA TYR A 209 -9.65 13.50 12.50
C TYR A 209 -10.46 14.70 12.94
N ARG A 210 -9.76 15.77 13.32
CA ARG A 210 -10.36 17.10 13.42
C ARG A 210 -10.61 17.61 12.01
N LEU A 211 -11.87 17.66 11.59
CA LEU A 211 -12.31 18.18 10.30
C LEU A 211 -12.64 19.67 10.38
N VAL A 212 -13.11 20.15 11.54
CA VAL A 212 -13.45 21.55 11.77
C VAL A 212 -12.36 22.27 12.57
N GLY A 213 -11.87 23.40 12.03
CA GLY A 213 -10.85 24.23 12.67
C GLY A 213 -9.52 23.51 12.85
N ASN A 214 -9.14 22.64 11.91
CA ASN A 214 -7.87 21.94 11.95
C ASN A 214 -6.72 22.88 11.61
N GLU A 215 -5.99 23.36 12.62
CA GLU A 215 -4.85 24.27 12.44
C GLU A 215 -3.68 23.62 11.71
N LYS A 216 -3.50 22.30 11.89
CA LYS A 216 -2.44 21.55 11.22
C LYS A 216 -2.77 21.35 9.75
N TRP A 217 -4.04 21.28 9.37
CA TRP A 217 -4.50 21.18 7.98
C TRP A 217 -5.84 21.90 7.76
N PRO A 218 -5.81 23.22 7.49
CA PRO A 218 -7.04 23.98 7.30
C PRO A 218 -7.91 23.49 6.13
N GLY A 219 -7.28 23.04 5.04
CA GLY A 219 -7.96 22.56 3.82
C GLY A 219 -8.31 21.06 3.80
N ILE A 220 -8.46 20.42 4.96
CA ILE A 220 -8.71 18.96 5.02
C ILE A 220 -10.07 18.58 4.43
N VAL A 221 -11.11 19.39 4.66
CA VAL A 221 -12.46 19.09 4.18
C VAL A 221 -12.54 19.17 2.66
N GLU A 222 -11.97 20.22 2.09
CA GLU A 222 -11.90 20.45 0.65
C GLU A 222 -11.12 19.32 -0.05
N ALA A 223 -10.07 18.80 0.59
CA ALA A 223 -9.33 17.65 0.08
C ALA A 223 -10.20 16.38 0.00
N TYR A 224 -10.94 16.05 1.07
CA TYR A 224 -11.87 14.92 1.05
C TYR A 224 -12.98 15.10 0.00
N GLU A 225 -13.60 16.27 -0.09
CA GLU A 225 -14.66 16.53 -1.05
C GLU A 225 -14.18 16.41 -2.50
N ALA A 226 -12.99 16.93 -2.81
CA ALA A 226 -12.36 16.75 -4.12
C ALA A 226 -12.05 15.27 -4.41
N THR A 227 -11.61 14.53 -3.40
CA THR A 227 -11.31 13.09 -3.51
C THR A 227 -12.56 12.26 -3.80
N PHE A 228 -13.67 12.47 -3.09
CA PHE A 228 -14.92 11.78 -3.40
C PHE A 228 -15.41 12.09 -4.81
N GLY A 229 -15.39 13.37 -5.21
CA GLY A 229 -15.76 13.80 -6.56
C GLY A 229 -14.90 13.13 -7.64
N LYS A 230 -13.58 13.04 -7.43
CA LYS A 230 -12.66 12.38 -8.36
C LYS A 230 -12.92 10.87 -8.43
N LEU A 231 -12.93 10.18 -7.29
CA LEU A 231 -13.06 8.71 -7.23
C LEU A 231 -14.38 8.23 -7.85
N ALA A 232 -15.46 9.01 -7.74
CA ALA A 232 -16.74 8.71 -8.38
C ALA A 232 -16.69 8.68 -9.92
N THR A 233 -15.67 9.29 -10.54
CA THR A 233 -15.50 9.34 -12.01
C THR A 233 -14.52 8.31 -12.57
N LEU A 234 -13.70 7.68 -11.71
CA LEU A 234 -12.68 6.75 -12.17
C LEU A 234 -13.28 5.39 -12.56
N PRO A 235 -12.81 4.75 -13.65
CA PRO A 235 -13.13 3.36 -13.93
C PRO A 235 -12.68 2.44 -12.79
N CYS A 236 -13.60 1.62 -12.29
CA CYS A 236 -13.35 0.70 -11.19
C CYS A 236 -14.00 -0.66 -11.50
N ASP A 237 -13.45 -1.37 -12.48
CA ASP A 237 -13.91 -2.71 -12.83
C ASP A 237 -13.45 -3.71 -11.78
N VAL A 238 -12.17 -3.62 -11.40
CA VAL A 238 -11.54 -4.45 -10.36
C VAL A 238 -11.27 -3.59 -9.14
N PHE A 239 -12.06 -3.78 -8.09
CA PHE A 239 -12.03 -2.95 -6.89
C PHE A 239 -11.06 -3.51 -5.84
N LEU A 240 -10.01 -2.74 -5.57
CA LEU A 240 -8.94 -3.02 -4.61
C LEU A 240 -8.67 -1.77 -3.76
N SER A 241 -8.06 -1.95 -2.60
CA SER A 241 -7.70 -0.84 -1.72
C SER A 241 -6.61 -1.27 -0.75
N ASN A 242 -5.96 -0.30 -0.13
CA ASN A 242 -4.85 -0.50 0.79
C ASN A 242 -5.21 -1.38 2.03
N HIS A 243 -6.49 -1.46 2.42
CA HIS A 243 -7.02 -2.44 3.39
C HIS A 243 -7.94 -3.49 2.79
N GLY A 244 -7.83 -4.74 3.25
CA GLY A 244 -8.59 -5.90 2.83
C GLY A 244 -10.09 -5.78 3.11
N PHE A 245 -10.47 -5.23 4.26
CA PHE A 245 -11.88 -5.06 4.64
C PHE A 245 -12.64 -4.09 3.71
N VAL A 246 -11.94 -3.14 3.08
CA VAL A 246 -12.54 -2.13 2.19
C VAL A 246 -13.22 -2.78 0.98
N PHE A 247 -12.65 -3.88 0.48
CA PHE A 247 -13.13 -4.53 -0.74
C PHE A 247 -13.53 -5.99 -0.54
N ASP A 248 -13.79 -6.43 0.70
CA ASP A 248 -14.13 -7.83 1.04
C ASP A 248 -13.07 -8.82 0.53
N LEU A 249 -11.79 -8.58 0.84
CA LEU A 249 -10.68 -9.44 0.40
C LEU A 249 -10.94 -10.91 0.70
N GLU A 250 -11.29 -11.24 1.95
CA GLU A 250 -11.46 -12.63 2.37
C GLU A 250 -12.71 -13.27 1.74
N GLY A 251 -13.82 -12.55 1.61
CA GLY A 251 -14.99 -13.06 0.89
C GLY A 251 -14.69 -13.28 -0.60
N LYS A 252 -13.96 -12.37 -1.26
CA LYS A 252 -13.54 -12.52 -2.66
C LYS A 252 -12.60 -13.70 -2.83
N ARG A 253 -11.64 -13.92 -1.93
CA ARG A 253 -10.74 -15.09 -1.94
C ARG A 253 -11.51 -16.40 -1.81
N ARG A 254 -12.45 -16.48 -0.86
CA ARG A 254 -13.30 -17.67 -0.70
C ARG A 254 -14.14 -17.94 -1.94
N ARG A 255 -14.74 -16.91 -2.54
CA ARG A 255 -15.48 -17.03 -3.81
C ARG A 255 -14.57 -17.53 -4.94
N ALA A 256 -13.35 -16.99 -5.07
CA ALA A 256 -12.39 -17.42 -6.09
C ALA A 256 -11.98 -18.90 -5.92
N ALA A 257 -11.74 -19.36 -4.69
CA ALA A 257 -11.44 -20.76 -4.40
C ALA A 257 -12.59 -21.72 -4.76
N MET A 258 -13.83 -21.24 -4.74
CA MET A 258 -15.02 -21.98 -5.18
C MET A 258 -15.34 -21.80 -6.68
N GLY A 259 -14.52 -21.05 -7.43
CA GLY A 259 -14.80 -20.72 -8.84
C GLY A 259 -15.99 -19.79 -9.04
N LEU A 260 -16.40 -19.04 -8.02
CA LEU A 260 -17.52 -18.09 -8.05
C LEU A 260 -17.04 -16.67 -8.36
N GLY A 261 -17.82 -15.92 -9.14
CA GLY A 261 -17.52 -14.52 -9.50
C GLY A 261 -18.29 -14.07 -10.74
N VAL A 262 -17.90 -12.93 -11.32
CA VAL A 262 -18.44 -12.50 -12.61
C VAL A 262 -17.69 -13.23 -13.72
N ALA A 263 -18.42 -13.95 -14.59
CA ALA A 263 -17.83 -14.53 -15.80
C ALA A 263 -17.32 -13.39 -16.71
N ARG A 264 -16.06 -13.49 -17.15
CA ARG A 264 -15.63 -12.67 -18.29
C ARG A 264 -16.47 -13.14 -19.46
N GLY A 265 -17.22 -12.22 -20.10
CA GLY A 265 -18.19 -12.54 -21.15
C GLY A 265 -17.63 -13.42 -22.28
N PRO A 266 -18.47 -13.87 -23.23
CA PRO A 266 -18.14 -14.94 -24.18
C PRO A 266 -16.85 -14.79 -25.01
N ALA A 267 -16.28 -13.58 -25.10
CA ALA A 267 -15.03 -13.30 -25.81
C ALA A 267 -13.74 -13.57 -25.01
N ALA A 268 -13.80 -13.79 -23.69
CA ALA A 268 -12.61 -13.75 -22.82
C ALA A 268 -12.30 -15.05 -22.06
N GLY A 269 -13.05 -16.14 -22.31
CA GLY A 269 -12.65 -17.54 -22.07
C GLY A 269 -12.01 -17.87 -20.71
N GLY A 270 -12.43 -17.23 -19.61
CA GLY A 270 -11.78 -17.35 -18.31
C GLY A 270 -12.75 -17.67 -17.17
N PRO A 271 -12.24 -18.20 -16.04
CA PRO A 271 -13.05 -18.47 -14.86
C PRO A 271 -13.66 -17.19 -14.30
N ALA A 272 -14.76 -17.35 -13.57
CA ALA A 272 -15.42 -16.26 -12.88
C ALA A 272 -14.45 -15.55 -11.93
N ASN A 273 -14.44 -14.21 -11.93
CA ASN A 273 -13.53 -13.41 -11.11
C ASN A 273 -14.31 -12.56 -10.09
N PRO A 274 -14.22 -12.84 -8.78
CA PRO A 274 -14.95 -12.10 -7.75
C PRO A 274 -14.34 -10.73 -7.43
N PHE A 275 -13.15 -10.41 -7.96
CA PHE A 275 -12.55 -9.09 -7.85
C PHE A 275 -13.10 -8.10 -8.88
N VAL A 276 -13.80 -8.57 -9.92
CA VAL A 276 -14.59 -7.71 -10.80
C VAL A 276 -15.84 -7.26 -10.03
N ASP A 277 -15.82 -6.03 -9.51
CA ASP A 277 -16.75 -5.57 -8.48
C ASP A 277 -17.02 -4.06 -8.56
N ARG A 278 -17.61 -3.65 -9.69
CA ARG A 278 -18.04 -2.25 -9.93
C ARG A 278 -19.04 -1.77 -8.89
N ALA A 279 -19.95 -2.67 -8.47
CA ALA A 279 -21.00 -2.35 -7.52
C ALA A 279 -20.41 -2.13 -6.11
N GLY A 280 -19.49 -3.00 -5.67
CA GLY A 280 -18.80 -2.83 -4.39
C GLY A 280 -17.97 -1.55 -4.35
N CYS A 281 -17.29 -1.19 -5.45
CA CYS A 281 -16.56 0.07 -5.54
C CYS A 281 -17.48 1.29 -5.31
N ARG A 282 -18.60 1.34 -6.04
CA ARG A 282 -19.59 2.42 -5.91
C ARG A 282 -20.20 2.45 -4.51
N ALA A 283 -20.65 1.30 -4.01
CA ALA A 283 -21.29 1.19 -2.71
C ALA A 283 -20.36 1.61 -1.57
N TYR A 284 -19.07 1.24 -1.65
CA TYR A 284 -18.08 1.67 -0.65
C TYR A 284 -17.88 3.18 -0.68
N LEU A 285 -17.73 3.79 -1.87
CA LEU A 285 -17.54 5.24 -2.00
C LEU A 285 -18.74 6.02 -1.47
N GLU A 286 -19.96 5.63 -1.84
CA GLU A 286 -21.20 6.27 -1.36
C GLU A 286 -21.31 6.22 0.17
N GLU A 287 -21.01 5.06 0.76
CA GLU A 287 -21.09 4.88 2.20
C GLU A 287 -19.92 5.58 2.93
N ALA A 288 -18.72 5.61 2.36
CA ALA A 288 -17.59 6.34 2.91
C ALA A 288 -17.84 7.86 2.90
N GLU A 289 -18.37 8.40 1.80
CA GLU A 289 -18.75 9.81 1.70
C GLU A 289 -19.84 10.15 2.71
N LYS A 290 -20.86 9.30 2.85
CA LYS A 290 -21.91 9.48 3.85
C LYS A 290 -21.34 9.54 5.28
N ARG A 291 -20.43 8.63 5.64
CA ARG A 291 -19.77 8.65 6.96
C ARG A 291 -18.95 9.92 7.18
N PHE A 292 -18.18 10.34 6.18
CA PHE A 292 -17.42 11.59 6.23
C PHE A 292 -18.33 12.80 6.45
N ARG A 293 -19.42 12.91 5.68
CA ARG A 293 -20.37 14.02 5.79
C ARG A 293 -21.08 14.03 7.15
N ALA A 294 -21.41 12.87 7.69
CA ALA A 294 -22.01 12.75 9.01
C ALA A 294 -21.05 13.23 10.12
N GLU A 295 -19.79 12.82 10.07
CA GLU A 295 -18.77 13.26 11.04
C GLU A 295 -18.48 14.77 10.91
N LEU A 296 -18.41 15.29 9.68
CA LEU A 296 -18.25 16.73 9.45
C LEU A 296 -19.42 17.54 10.01
N ALA A 297 -20.66 17.09 9.80
CA ALA A 297 -21.85 17.75 10.33
C ALA A 297 -21.83 17.78 11.86
N LYS A 298 -21.53 16.64 12.48
CA LYS A 298 -21.37 16.53 13.95
C LYS A 298 -20.33 17.52 14.48
N GLN A 299 -19.14 17.59 13.90
CA GLN A 299 -18.11 18.52 14.36
C GLN A 299 -18.48 20.00 14.15
N ARG A 300 -19.24 20.32 13.09
CA ARG A 300 -19.75 21.69 12.88
C ARG A 300 -20.75 22.09 13.94
N GLU A 301 -21.67 21.19 14.31
CA GLU A 301 -22.63 21.40 15.40
C GLU A 301 -21.90 21.60 16.74
N GLU A 302 -20.94 20.73 17.06
CA GLU A 302 -20.12 20.84 18.27
C GLU A 302 -19.32 22.16 18.32
N SER A 303 -18.79 22.62 17.18
CA SER A 303 -18.07 23.90 17.11
C SER A 303 -18.98 25.11 17.26
N ALA A 304 -20.22 25.05 16.76
CA ALA A 304 -21.19 26.14 16.88
C ALA A 304 -21.76 26.29 18.30
N GLN A 305 -21.71 25.23 19.10
CA GLN A 305 -22.17 25.21 20.50
C GLN A 305 -21.09 25.65 21.50
N ARG A 306 -19.84 25.87 21.07
CA ARG A 306 -18.78 26.39 21.93
C ARG A 306 -18.96 27.92 22.08
N PRO A 307 -19.12 28.44 23.31
CA PRO A 307 -19.29 29.86 23.57
C PRO A 307 -18.04 30.69 23.22
#